data_AF-A0A0V0XPZ6-F1
#
_entry.id   AF-A0A0V0XPZ6-F1
#
_cell.length_a   1.000
_cell.length_b   1.000
_cell.length_c   1.000
_cell.angle_alpha   90.00
_cell.angle_beta   90.00
_cell.angle_gamma   90.00
#
_symmetry.space_group_name_H-M   'P 1'
#
loop_
_entity.id
_entity.type
_entity.pdbx_description
1 polymer ?
#
loop_
_entity_poly.entity_id
_entity_poly.type
_entity_poly.pdbx_seq_one_letter_code
_entity_poly.pdbx_strand_id
1 'polypeptide(L)'
;MVKARCIVPFNMIFKTGPVAIQIAQDGRSYSWYSSLYIHPPALTRTEVRLLSHTDKIDPSSHKNHWHLSDIENLTITWTAANISSKAGSRVDIVLWGYREDVIDREFLEVGAIARNIENTGKFSFNQKMLSKSLIVGNLWRKFWGGAIQIRLSKDDQTDYGKYVMWSGAVPFGWYFRDTWKANLGANWALKLCIEWYNYDGLRDNFLRDVYTNIPCPCTLSQALNDFGRFTPLPTCEMMGDSSCIYTKGAQHCIVSTNSMPDSGTEMCCYDYNGWLMFSQDYEQSTDYLRYFSAGVPYRANPWGGYVFKKPLYVPTWSNFYNDLLPYDVCCRWAGHCEFYYWRRATSGCQNYEPAVIG
;
A
#
# COMPACT_ATOMS: atom_id res chain seq x y z
N MET A 1 -18.67 8.44 -33.74
CA MET A 1 -18.26 8.99 -32.43
C MET A 1 -16.77 8.74 -32.28
N VAL A 2 -15.93 9.78 -32.31
CA VAL A 2 -14.47 9.63 -32.14
C VAL A 2 -14.16 9.60 -30.65
N LYS A 3 -13.70 8.45 -30.14
CA LYS A 3 -13.21 8.32 -28.76
C LYS A 3 -11.69 8.50 -28.77
N ALA A 4 -11.20 9.57 -28.16
CA ALA A 4 -9.79 9.69 -27.81
C ALA A 4 -9.56 8.95 -26.48
N ARG A 5 -8.51 8.12 -26.41
CA ARG A 5 -8.11 7.42 -25.19
C ARG A 5 -6.67 7.79 -24.88
N CYS A 6 -6.45 8.35 -23.70
CA CYS A 6 -5.13 8.74 -23.23
C CYS A 6 -4.76 7.84 -22.05
N ILE A 7 -3.70 7.05 -22.19
CA ILE A 7 -3.08 6.41 -21.03
C ILE A 7 -2.33 7.53 -20.30
N VAL A 8 -2.83 7.89 -19.13
CA VAL A 8 -2.18 8.89 -18.28
C VAL A 8 -0.82 8.35 -17.86
N PRO A 9 0.29 9.07 -18.11
CA PRO A 9 1.61 8.65 -17.65
C PRO A 9 1.66 8.71 -16.12
N PHE A 10 1.53 7.53 -15.49
CA PHE A 10 1.44 7.38 -14.03
C PHE A 10 2.69 7.90 -13.30
N ASN A 11 3.85 7.91 -13.95
CA ASN A 11 5.08 8.49 -13.40
C ASN A 11 5.03 10.04 -13.26
N MET A 12 3.99 10.71 -13.75
CA MET A 12 3.88 12.17 -13.73
C MET A 12 2.73 12.70 -12.86
N ILE A 13 1.78 11.84 -12.44
CA ILE A 13 0.56 12.28 -11.75
C ILE A 13 0.41 11.57 -10.40
N PHE A 14 1.02 12.18 -9.39
CA PHE A 14 0.86 11.82 -7.97
C PHE A 14 0.02 12.87 -7.23
N LYS A 15 -0.99 13.46 -7.88
CA LYS A 15 -1.90 14.42 -7.23
C LYS A 15 -3.20 13.72 -6.86
N THR A 16 -3.80 14.11 -5.75
CA THR A 16 -5.19 13.78 -5.41
C THR A 16 -6.09 14.98 -5.59
N GLY A 17 -7.37 14.73 -5.85
CA GLY A 17 -8.36 15.78 -6.04
C GLY A 17 -8.50 16.25 -7.50
N PRO A 18 -9.08 17.43 -7.73
CA PRO A 18 -9.31 17.96 -9.07
C PRO A 18 -8.01 18.39 -9.74
N VAL A 19 -7.74 17.84 -10.92
CA VAL A 19 -6.61 18.16 -11.78
C VAL A 19 -7.13 18.69 -13.10
N ALA A 20 -6.79 19.94 -13.42
CA ALA A 20 -7.05 20.51 -14.73
C ALA A 20 -6.19 19.80 -15.78
N ILE A 21 -6.82 19.38 -16.88
CA ILE A 21 -6.17 18.78 -18.04
C ILE A 21 -6.42 19.62 -19.28
N GLN A 22 -5.43 19.59 -20.16
CA GLN A 22 -5.51 20.17 -21.49
C GLN A 22 -5.21 19.08 -22.50
N ILE A 23 -6.02 18.98 -23.56
CA ILE A 23 -5.88 17.97 -24.59
C ILE A 23 -5.51 18.68 -25.90
N ALA A 24 -4.50 18.16 -26.59
CA ALA A 24 -4.11 18.57 -27.93
C ALA A 24 -4.22 17.36 -28.86
N GLN A 25 -4.82 17.55 -30.04
CA GLN A 25 -4.92 16.50 -31.05
C GLN A 25 -3.65 16.41 -31.92
N ASP A 26 -2.99 17.55 -32.13
CA ASP A 26 -1.80 17.74 -32.94
C ASP A 26 -0.50 17.78 -32.10
N GLY A 27 -0.62 17.65 -30.78
CA GLY A 27 0.49 17.78 -29.82
C GLY A 27 1.05 19.19 -29.66
N ARG A 28 0.40 20.22 -30.25
CA ARG A 28 0.87 21.62 -30.23
C ARG A 28 -0.21 22.59 -29.76
N SER A 29 -1.45 22.37 -30.17
CA SER A 29 -2.58 23.24 -29.94
C SER A 29 -3.51 22.61 -28.89
N TYR A 30 -3.46 23.14 -27.67
CA TYR A 30 -4.27 22.69 -26.54
C TYR A 30 -5.64 23.39 -26.53
N SER A 31 -6.51 23.01 -27.46
CA SER A 31 -7.82 23.64 -27.64
C SER A 31 -8.91 23.12 -26.72
N TRP A 32 -8.70 21.98 -26.03
CA TRP A 32 -9.69 21.39 -25.14
C TRP A 32 -9.21 21.38 -23.69
N TYR A 33 -10.10 21.78 -22.79
CA TYR A 33 -9.86 21.89 -21.35
C TYR A 33 -10.88 21.04 -20.61
N SER A 34 -10.44 20.33 -19.58
CA SER A 34 -11.34 19.58 -18.69
C SER A 34 -10.70 19.45 -17.31
N SER A 35 -11.44 18.85 -16.38
CA SER A 35 -10.94 18.52 -15.05
C SER A 35 -11.17 17.04 -14.78
N LEU A 36 -10.14 16.35 -14.31
CA LEU A 36 -10.24 14.98 -13.81
C LEU A 36 -10.14 15.01 -12.29
N TYR A 37 -10.93 14.21 -11.59
CA TYR A 37 -10.71 13.97 -10.17
C TYR A 37 -9.87 12.72 -9.99
N ILE A 38 -8.73 12.85 -9.30
CA ILE A 38 -7.79 11.74 -9.09
C ILE A 38 -7.94 11.24 -7.66
N HIS A 39 -8.33 9.98 -7.55
CA HIS A 39 -8.38 9.27 -6.28
C HIS A 39 -7.07 8.48 -6.07
N PRO A 40 -6.53 8.47 -4.85
CA PRO A 40 -5.36 7.65 -4.55
C PRO A 40 -5.74 6.16 -4.56
N PRO A 41 -4.82 5.23 -4.89
CA PRO A 41 -5.14 3.81 -5.01
C PRO A 41 -5.86 3.23 -3.78
N ALA A 42 -5.47 3.64 -2.57
CA ALA A 42 -6.09 3.16 -1.32
C ALA A 42 -7.56 3.57 -1.14
N LEU A 43 -8.04 4.62 -1.83
CA LEU A 43 -9.43 5.08 -1.77
C LEU A 43 -10.22 4.75 -3.05
N THR A 44 -9.58 4.11 -4.02
CA THR A 44 -10.25 3.68 -5.26
C THR A 44 -10.90 2.33 -5.10
N ARG A 45 -11.90 2.04 -5.94
CA ARG A 45 -12.43 0.68 -6.05
C ARG A 45 -11.34 -0.26 -6.56
N THR A 46 -11.09 -1.33 -5.82
CA THR A 46 -10.10 -2.35 -6.19
C THR A 46 -10.54 -3.10 -7.46
N GLU A 47 -9.84 -2.87 -8.57
CA GLU A 47 -10.11 -3.53 -9.84
C GLU A 47 -9.42 -4.89 -9.96
N VAL A 48 -8.21 -5.00 -9.39
CA VAL A 48 -7.42 -6.22 -9.34
C VAL A 48 -7.25 -6.64 -7.89
N ARG A 49 -7.73 -7.84 -7.56
CA ARG A 49 -7.61 -8.42 -6.21
C ARG A 49 -6.60 -9.55 -6.22
N LEU A 50 -5.71 -9.57 -5.24
CA LEU A 50 -4.82 -10.68 -4.94
C LEU A 50 -5.39 -11.43 -3.73
N LEU A 51 -5.68 -12.71 -3.91
CA LEU A 51 -6.33 -13.54 -2.89
C LEU A 51 -5.42 -14.73 -2.54
N SER A 52 -5.31 -15.03 -1.26
CA SER A 52 -4.74 -16.31 -0.82
C SER A 52 -5.75 -17.45 -1.03
N HIS A 53 -5.27 -18.68 -1.02
CA HIS A 53 -6.15 -19.85 -1.08
C HIS A 53 -7.23 -19.85 0.00
N THR A 54 -6.88 -19.42 1.22
CA THR A 54 -7.84 -19.35 2.33
C THR A 54 -8.89 -18.27 2.12
N ASP A 55 -8.51 -17.10 1.59
CA ASP A 55 -9.46 -16.01 1.29
C ASP A 55 -10.47 -16.40 0.20
N LYS A 56 -10.06 -17.32 -0.69
CA LYS A 56 -10.91 -17.83 -1.76
C LYS A 56 -11.96 -18.83 -1.25
N ILE A 57 -11.60 -19.68 -0.29
CA ILE A 57 -12.49 -20.73 0.23
C ILE A 57 -13.46 -20.17 1.26
N ASP A 58 -13.00 -19.23 2.08
CA ASP A 58 -13.82 -18.58 3.09
C ASP A 58 -13.69 -17.05 2.98
N PRO A 59 -14.50 -16.43 2.10
CA PRO A 59 -14.53 -14.98 1.95
C PRO A 59 -15.00 -14.25 3.22
N SER A 60 -15.63 -14.94 4.17
CA SER A 60 -16.13 -14.32 5.40
C SER A 60 -15.03 -14.12 6.44
N SER A 61 -13.98 -14.96 6.42
CA SER A 61 -12.87 -14.95 7.39
C SER A 61 -11.68 -14.05 7.01
N HIS A 62 -11.76 -13.21 5.97
CA HIS A 62 -10.74 -12.22 5.53
C HIS A 62 -9.33 -12.40 6.14
N LYS A 63 -8.69 -13.55 5.89
CA LYS A 63 -7.41 -13.89 6.53
C LYS A 63 -6.29 -13.06 5.94
N ASN A 64 -6.47 -12.62 4.69
CA ASN A 64 -5.64 -11.67 3.98
C ASN A 64 -4.18 -12.11 3.87
N HIS A 65 -3.89 -13.42 3.83
CA HIS A 65 -2.53 -13.97 3.84
C HIS A 65 -1.72 -13.72 2.55
N TRP A 66 -2.25 -12.95 1.59
CA TRP A 66 -1.62 -12.64 0.31
C TRP A 66 -0.29 -11.85 0.44
N HIS A 67 -0.05 -11.21 1.59
CA HIS A 67 1.17 -10.46 1.88
C HIS A 67 2.33 -11.34 2.42
N LEU A 68 2.06 -12.61 2.75
CA LEU A 68 3.08 -13.52 3.26
C LEU A 68 4.11 -13.85 2.16
N SER A 69 5.37 -13.97 2.55
CA SER A 69 6.46 -14.24 1.60
C SER A 69 6.50 -15.69 1.12
N ASP A 70 6.03 -16.63 1.93
CA ASP A 70 6.10 -18.07 1.71
C ASP A 70 4.75 -18.70 1.34
N ILE A 71 3.82 -17.90 0.84
CA ILE A 71 2.51 -18.36 0.41
C ILE A 71 2.59 -19.21 -0.87
N GLU A 72 2.00 -20.40 -0.83
CA GLU A 72 2.07 -21.31 -1.98
C GLU A 72 1.01 -20.99 -3.03
N ASN A 73 -0.21 -20.61 -2.67
CA ASN A 73 -1.31 -20.53 -3.63
C ASN A 73 -1.94 -19.14 -3.62
N LEU A 74 -1.63 -18.37 -4.67
CA LEU A 74 -2.18 -17.04 -4.91
C LEU A 74 -3.10 -17.07 -6.12
N THR A 75 -4.17 -16.28 -6.06
CA THR A 75 -5.07 -16.07 -7.19
C THR A 75 -5.29 -14.58 -7.39
N ILE A 76 -5.00 -14.10 -8.59
CA ILE A 76 -5.33 -12.76 -9.04
C ILE A 76 -6.69 -12.81 -9.74
N THR A 77 -7.58 -11.90 -9.40
CA THR A 77 -8.90 -11.77 -10.03
C THR A 77 -9.15 -10.34 -10.52
N TRP A 78 -9.83 -10.24 -11.66
CA TRP A 78 -10.21 -8.98 -12.28
C TRP A 78 -11.46 -9.16 -13.15
N THR A 79 -12.10 -8.07 -13.53
CA THR A 79 -13.26 -8.13 -14.44
C THR A 79 -12.78 -8.15 -15.90
N ALA A 80 -12.71 -9.34 -16.51
CA ALA A 80 -12.23 -9.53 -17.89
C ALA A 80 -12.89 -8.60 -18.91
N ALA A 81 -14.22 -8.45 -18.82
CA ALA A 81 -15.03 -7.59 -19.70
C ALA A 81 -14.70 -6.10 -19.59
N ASN A 82 -14.16 -5.66 -18.44
CA ASN A 82 -13.74 -4.28 -18.27
C ASN A 82 -12.37 -4.03 -18.90
N ILE A 83 -11.49 -5.04 -19.04
CA ILE A 83 -10.19 -4.88 -19.72
C ILE A 83 -10.37 -4.80 -21.23
N SER A 84 -11.19 -5.71 -21.77
CA SER A 84 -11.41 -5.87 -23.21
C SER A 84 -12.86 -6.30 -23.47
N SER A 85 -13.46 -5.74 -24.51
CA SER A 85 -14.77 -6.17 -25.01
C SER A 85 -14.65 -7.31 -26.03
N LYS A 86 -13.44 -7.71 -26.44
CA LYS A 86 -13.20 -8.71 -27.47
C LYS A 86 -13.00 -10.10 -26.89
N ALA A 87 -13.66 -11.09 -27.49
CA ALA A 87 -13.44 -12.50 -27.19
C ALA A 87 -12.02 -12.90 -27.60
N GLY A 88 -11.37 -13.75 -26.79
CA GLY A 88 -10.01 -14.23 -27.05
C GLY A 88 -8.90 -13.19 -26.85
N SER A 89 -9.20 -12.05 -26.23
CA SER A 89 -8.18 -11.07 -25.85
C SER A 89 -7.12 -11.68 -24.93
N ARG A 90 -5.86 -11.25 -25.10
CA ARG A 90 -4.70 -11.72 -24.34
C ARG A 90 -4.22 -10.60 -23.42
N VAL A 91 -3.85 -10.96 -22.20
CA VAL A 91 -3.37 -10.01 -21.17
C VAL A 91 -2.00 -10.40 -20.63
N ASP A 92 -1.29 -9.37 -20.17
CA ASP A 92 -0.09 -9.49 -19.36
C ASP A 92 -0.42 -9.13 -17.92
N ILE A 93 0.15 -9.87 -16.99
CA ILE A 93 0.13 -9.58 -15.56
C ILE A 93 1.54 -9.15 -15.17
N VAL A 94 1.73 -7.84 -15.00
CA VAL A 94 3.03 -7.22 -14.73
C VAL A 94 3.08 -6.60 -13.34
N LEU A 95 4.29 -6.48 -12.80
CA LEU A 95 4.56 -5.92 -11.49
C LEU A 95 5.26 -4.57 -11.67
N TRP A 96 4.69 -3.55 -11.04
CA TRP A 96 5.29 -2.22 -10.95
C TRP A 96 5.78 -2.00 -9.54
N GLY A 97 7.08 -1.76 -9.39
CA GLY A 97 7.69 -1.47 -8.10
C GLY A 97 7.62 0.01 -7.78
N TYR A 98 7.36 0.34 -6.51
CA TYR A 98 7.46 1.70 -5.99
C TYR A 98 8.61 1.80 -4.98
N ARG A 99 9.39 2.88 -5.08
CA ARG A 99 10.46 3.23 -4.16
C ARG A 99 10.57 4.74 -4.08
N GLU A 100 10.94 5.25 -2.92
CA GLU A 100 11.35 6.65 -2.76
C GLU A 100 12.56 6.78 -1.84
N ASP A 101 13.35 7.83 -2.04
CA ASP A 101 14.35 8.29 -1.09
C ASP A 101 14.02 9.73 -0.65
N VAL A 102 14.98 10.49 -0.11
CA VAL A 102 14.73 11.87 0.34
C VAL A 102 14.54 12.85 -0.83
N ILE A 103 15.03 12.49 -2.02
CA ILE A 103 15.13 13.35 -3.20
C ILE A 103 14.12 12.92 -4.26
N ASP A 104 14.14 11.64 -4.63
CA ASP A 104 13.46 11.09 -5.78
C ASP A 104 12.53 9.92 -5.45
N ARG A 105 11.65 9.64 -6.41
CA ARG A 105 10.73 8.51 -6.38
C ARG A 105 10.73 7.79 -7.71
N GLU A 106 10.65 6.47 -7.65
CA GLU A 106 10.69 5.58 -8.80
C GLU A 106 9.41 4.73 -8.81
N PHE A 107 8.70 4.69 -9.94
CA PHE A 107 7.59 3.78 -10.19
C PHE A 107 7.72 3.17 -11.58
N LEU A 108 8.17 1.92 -11.64
CA LEU A 108 8.59 1.28 -12.89
C LEU A 108 8.29 -0.22 -12.90
N GLU A 109 8.22 -0.81 -14.09
CA GLU A 109 8.00 -2.25 -14.26
C GLU A 109 9.22 -3.03 -13.75
N VAL A 110 9.02 -3.84 -12.71
CA VAL A 110 10.09 -4.65 -12.08
C VAL A 110 10.06 -6.11 -12.51
N GLY A 111 8.97 -6.55 -13.13
CA GLY A 111 8.85 -7.89 -13.65
C GLY A 111 7.44 -8.25 -14.10
N ALA A 112 7.24 -9.52 -14.40
CA ALA A 112 5.93 -10.06 -14.73
C ALA A 112 5.67 -11.40 -14.04
N ILE A 113 4.40 -11.67 -13.76
CA ILE A 113 3.91 -12.97 -13.30
C ILE A 113 3.67 -13.86 -14.52
N ALA A 114 2.96 -13.32 -15.52
CA ALA A 114 2.66 -14.02 -16.77
C ALA A 114 2.47 -13.01 -17.89
N ARG A 115 2.77 -13.42 -19.13
CA ARG A 115 2.54 -12.61 -20.34
C ARG A 115 1.76 -13.41 -21.36
N ASN A 116 0.98 -12.72 -22.18
CA ASN A 116 0.21 -13.30 -23.29
C ASN A 116 -0.73 -14.44 -22.86
N ILE A 117 -1.38 -14.31 -21.71
CA ILE A 117 -2.35 -15.28 -21.22
C ILE A 117 -3.77 -14.91 -21.68
N GLU A 118 -4.67 -15.88 -21.73
CA GLU A 118 -6.07 -15.60 -22.07
C GLU A 118 -6.76 -14.76 -21.01
N ASN A 119 -7.53 -13.76 -21.45
CA ASN A 119 -8.31 -12.89 -20.58
C ASN A 119 -9.54 -13.63 -20.00
N THR A 120 -9.29 -14.45 -18.98
CA THR A 120 -10.34 -15.23 -18.31
C THR A 120 -10.85 -14.58 -17.02
N GLY A 121 -10.27 -13.45 -16.60
CA GLY A 121 -10.65 -12.74 -15.36
C GLY A 121 -10.06 -13.32 -14.08
N LYS A 122 -9.25 -14.39 -14.20
CA LYS A 122 -8.58 -15.02 -13.06
C LYS A 122 -7.25 -15.63 -13.48
N PHE A 123 -6.28 -15.61 -12.59
CA PHE A 123 -4.99 -16.29 -12.78
C PHE A 123 -4.48 -16.81 -11.44
N SER A 124 -4.31 -18.12 -11.33
CA SER A 124 -3.76 -18.76 -10.13
C SER A 124 -2.32 -19.18 -10.38
N PHE A 125 -1.45 -18.92 -9.42
CA PHE A 125 -0.04 -19.26 -9.49
C PHE A 125 0.50 -19.61 -8.11
N ASN A 126 1.66 -20.26 -8.13
CA ASN A 126 2.47 -20.49 -6.95
C ASN A 126 3.89 -19.96 -7.15
N GLN A 127 4.68 -19.94 -6.07
CA GLN A 127 6.05 -19.45 -6.13
C GLN A 127 6.90 -20.21 -7.15
N LYS A 128 6.71 -21.53 -7.28
CA LYS A 128 7.47 -22.39 -8.20
C LYS A 128 7.18 -22.10 -9.68
N MET A 129 6.01 -21.54 -9.99
CA MET A 129 5.60 -21.16 -11.35
C MET A 129 6.20 -19.82 -11.80
N LEU A 130 6.73 -19.02 -10.87
CA LEU A 130 7.27 -17.69 -11.19
C LEU A 130 8.65 -17.83 -11.86
N SER A 131 8.74 -17.41 -13.12
CA SER A 131 10.01 -17.44 -13.84
C SER A 131 10.91 -16.28 -13.43
N LYS A 132 12.14 -16.60 -13.03
CA LYS A 132 13.21 -15.62 -12.78
C LYS A 132 13.56 -14.81 -14.03
N SER A 133 13.32 -15.35 -15.24
CA SER A 133 13.57 -14.63 -16.50
C SER A 133 12.63 -13.45 -16.73
N LEU A 134 11.51 -13.38 -16.01
CA LEU A 134 10.55 -12.28 -16.09
C LEU A 134 10.89 -11.14 -15.11
N ILE A 135 11.90 -11.31 -14.25
CA ILE A 135 12.41 -10.24 -13.39
C ILE A 135 13.27 -9.31 -14.25
N VAL A 136 13.02 -8.00 -14.15
CA VAL A 136 13.74 -7.00 -14.93
C VAL A 136 15.07 -6.68 -14.24
N GLY A 137 16.16 -7.22 -14.80
CA GLY A 137 17.53 -6.95 -14.37
C GLY A 137 17.76 -7.16 -12.88
N ASN A 138 18.39 -6.19 -12.22
CA ASN A 138 18.70 -6.21 -10.79
C ASN A 138 17.73 -5.38 -9.93
N LEU A 139 16.52 -5.10 -10.43
CA LEU A 139 15.55 -4.25 -9.73
C LEU A 139 15.05 -4.87 -8.42
N TRP A 140 15.15 -6.19 -8.26
CA TRP A 140 14.90 -6.90 -7.00
C TRP A 140 15.74 -6.38 -5.82
N ARG A 141 16.87 -5.70 -6.07
CA ARG A 141 17.68 -5.07 -5.02
C ARG A 141 17.07 -3.78 -4.48
N LYS A 142 16.29 -3.08 -5.30
CA LYS A 142 15.74 -1.76 -4.99
C LYS A 142 14.28 -1.81 -4.55
N PHE A 143 13.49 -2.71 -5.13
CA PHE A 143 12.04 -2.73 -4.96
C PHE A 143 11.60 -3.92 -4.11
N TRP A 144 10.84 -3.65 -3.06
CA TRP A 144 10.29 -4.67 -2.17
C TRP A 144 8.77 -4.84 -2.31
N GLY A 145 8.11 -3.93 -3.02
CA GLY A 145 6.67 -3.96 -3.30
C GLY A 145 6.25 -2.89 -4.30
N GLY A 146 4.96 -2.86 -4.61
CA GLY A 146 4.35 -1.88 -5.49
C GLY A 146 2.93 -2.27 -5.88
N ALA A 147 2.58 -2.30 -7.17
CA ALA A 147 1.27 -2.74 -7.65
C ALA A 147 1.37 -3.83 -8.72
N ILE A 148 0.30 -4.61 -8.83
CA ILE A 148 0.02 -5.49 -9.95
C ILE A 148 -0.76 -4.70 -10.99
N GLN A 149 -0.29 -4.76 -12.23
CA GLN A 149 -0.99 -4.23 -13.38
C GLN A 149 -1.43 -5.38 -14.28
N ILE A 150 -2.69 -5.36 -14.68
CA ILE A 150 -3.18 -6.22 -15.76
C ILE A 150 -3.39 -5.34 -16.97
N ARG A 151 -2.73 -5.68 -18.07
CA ARG A 151 -2.83 -4.92 -19.32
C ARG A 151 -3.08 -5.82 -20.51
N LEU A 152 -3.69 -5.31 -21.57
CA LEU A 152 -3.73 -6.03 -22.85
C LEU A 152 -2.31 -6.25 -23.38
N SER A 153 -2.02 -7.46 -23.85
CA SER A 153 -0.69 -7.82 -24.39
C SER A 153 -0.42 -7.17 -25.74
N LYS A 154 -1.47 -6.78 -26.46
CA LYS A 154 -1.39 -6.07 -27.74
C LYS A 154 -2.38 -4.93 -27.75
N ASP A 155 -1.92 -3.78 -28.22
CA ASP A 155 -2.81 -2.64 -28.46
C ASP A 155 -3.73 -2.93 -29.63
N ASP A 156 -5.03 -2.82 -29.37
CA ASP A 156 -6.09 -3.00 -30.35
C ASP A 156 -7.02 -1.81 -30.27
N GLN A 157 -6.87 -0.86 -31.19
CA GLN A 157 -7.60 0.41 -31.15
C GLN A 157 -9.11 0.26 -31.33
N THR A 158 -9.59 -0.89 -31.83
CA THR A 158 -11.04 -1.11 -32.00
C THR A 158 -11.68 -1.80 -30.80
N ASP A 159 -10.91 -2.15 -29.77
CA ASP A 159 -11.42 -2.63 -28.48
C ASP A 159 -12.15 -1.51 -27.74
N TYR A 160 -13.14 -1.81 -26.89
CA TYR A 160 -13.85 -0.84 -26.07
C TYR A 160 -13.55 -0.91 -24.57
N GLY A 161 -12.69 -1.84 -24.14
CA GLY A 161 -12.28 -1.97 -22.75
C GLY A 161 -11.30 -0.90 -22.25
N LYS A 162 -10.97 -0.96 -20.95
CA LYS A 162 -10.09 -0.03 -20.23
C LYS A 162 -8.60 -0.21 -20.57
N TYR A 163 -8.21 -1.30 -21.24
CA TYR A 163 -6.83 -1.75 -21.52
C TYR A 163 -5.96 -2.09 -20.32
N VAL A 164 -6.14 -1.38 -19.21
CA VAL A 164 -5.30 -1.50 -18.01
C VAL A 164 -6.15 -1.48 -16.75
N MET A 165 -5.77 -2.29 -15.78
CA MET A 165 -6.29 -2.27 -14.42
C MET A 165 -5.14 -2.40 -13.43
N TRP A 166 -5.36 -1.85 -12.24
CA TRP A 166 -4.37 -1.82 -11.18
C TRP A 166 -4.90 -2.44 -9.90
N SER A 167 -4.01 -3.08 -9.15
CA SER A 167 -4.27 -3.45 -7.77
C SER A 167 -4.00 -2.28 -6.83
N GLY A 168 -4.40 -2.45 -5.56
CA GLY A 168 -3.80 -1.69 -4.47
C GLY A 168 -2.31 -2.04 -4.28
N ALA A 169 -1.70 -1.44 -3.25
CA ALA A 169 -0.32 -1.71 -2.91
C ALA A 169 -0.13 -3.15 -2.40
N VAL A 170 0.90 -3.83 -2.89
CA VAL A 170 1.19 -5.25 -2.67
C VAL A 170 2.70 -5.40 -2.41
N PRO A 171 3.11 -6.06 -1.31
CA PRO A 171 4.50 -6.39 -1.08
C PRO A 171 4.90 -7.58 -1.97
N PHE A 172 6.13 -7.56 -2.47
CA PHE A 172 6.66 -8.55 -3.42
C PHE A 172 7.48 -9.65 -2.75
N GLY A 173 7.20 -9.94 -1.47
CA GLY A 173 7.82 -11.02 -0.72
C GLY A 173 7.78 -12.34 -1.47
N TRP A 174 6.58 -12.78 -1.86
CA TRP A 174 6.36 -14.01 -2.61
C TRP A 174 6.99 -14.01 -4.02
N TYR A 175 7.20 -12.84 -4.63
CA TYR A 175 7.79 -12.73 -5.97
C TYR A 175 9.32 -12.79 -5.94
N PHE A 176 9.95 -12.02 -5.05
CA PHE A 176 11.40 -11.91 -4.98
C PHE A 176 12.07 -12.87 -4.00
N ARG A 177 11.32 -13.58 -3.15
CA ARG A 177 11.86 -14.48 -2.11
C ARG A 177 12.95 -15.43 -2.58
N ASP A 178 12.78 -16.12 -3.70
CA ASP A 178 13.81 -17.07 -4.17
C ASP A 178 15.07 -16.36 -4.68
N THR A 179 14.91 -15.16 -5.26
CA THR A 179 16.02 -14.32 -5.70
C THR A 179 16.75 -13.74 -4.48
N TRP A 180 16.03 -13.25 -3.47
CA TRP A 180 16.62 -12.77 -2.22
C TRP A 180 17.30 -13.88 -1.44
N LYS A 181 16.68 -15.06 -1.30
CA LYS A 181 17.29 -16.23 -0.66
C LYS A 181 18.60 -16.64 -1.35
N ALA A 182 18.62 -16.67 -2.68
CA ALA A 182 19.82 -17.05 -3.43
C ALA A 182 20.97 -16.05 -3.28
N ASN A 183 20.69 -14.75 -3.14
CA ASN A 183 21.73 -13.71 -3.12
C ASN A 183 22.09 -13.21 -1.70
N LEU A 184 21.14 -13.23 -0.77
CA LEU A 184 21.29 -12.71 0.59
C LEU A 184 21.36 -13.85 1.63
N GLY A 185 21.05 -15.09 1.27
CA GLY A 185 21.06 -16.27 2.13
C GLY A 185 19.73 -16.51 2.87
N ALA A 186 19.74 -17.46 3.81
CA ALA A 186 18.54 -17.85 4.55
C ALA A 186 17.88 -16.69 5.32
N ASN A 187 18.69 -15.80 5.90
CA ASN A 187 18.25 -14.65 6.68
C ASN A 187 18.02 -13.39 5.83
N TRP A 188 17.62 -13.54 4.57
CA TRP A 188 17.39 -12.43 3.64
C TRP A 188 16.43 -11.38 4.21
N ALA A 189 15.33 -11.79 4.85
CA ALA A 189 14.31 -10.89 5.38
C ALA A 189 14.87 -10.02 6.51
N LEU A 190 15.62 -10.61 7.44
CA LEU A 190 16.30 -9.89 8.51
C LEU A 190 17.32 -8.89 7.96
N LYS A 191 18.07 -9.25 6.91
CA LYS A 191 19.01 -8.31 6.27
C LYS A 191 18.29 -7.09 5.69
N LEU A 192 17.17 -7.29 4.98
CA LEU A 192 16.35 -6.18 4.47
C LEU A 192 15.75 -5.34 5.61
N CYS A 193 15.31 -5.98 6.70
CA CYS A 193 14.80 -5.28 7.87
C CYS A 193 15.86 -4.39 8.52
N ILE A 194 17.08 -4.91 8.72
CA ILE A 194 18.20 -4.14 9.28
C ILE A 194 18.61 -3.01 8.33
N GLU A 195 18.60 -3.23 7.02
CA GLU A 195 18.86 -2.19 6.02
C GLU A 195 17.87 -1.03 6.17
N TRP A 196 16.57 -1.33 6.24
CA TRP A 196 15.55 -0.32 6.50
C TRP A 196 15.72 0.35 7.87
N TYR A 197 15.95 -0.43 8.93
CA TYR A 197 16.10 0.08 10.30
C TYR A 197 17.23 1.10 10.41
N ASN A 198 18.36 0.82 9.73
CA ASN A 198 19.50 1.72 9.68
C ASN A 198 19.18 2.95 8.83
N TYR A 199 18.60 2.77 7.63
CA TYR A 199 18.24 3.88 6.75
C TYR A 199 17.25 4.85 7.41
N ASP A 200 16.18 4.33 8.02
CA ASP A 200 15.18 5.15 8.71
C ASP A 200 15.78 5.89 9.92
N GLY A 201 16.77 5.30 10.58
CA GLY A 201 17.51 5.92 11.68
C GLY A 201 18.46 7.05 11.32
N LEU A 202 18.84 7.16 10.05
CA LEU A 202 19.65 8.28 9.56
C LEU A 202 18.78 9.49 9.16
N ARG A 203 17.45 9.33 9.14
CA ARG A 203 16.50 10.37 8.75
C ARG A 203 15.98 11.12 9.97
N ASP A 204 15.38 12.27 9.72
CA ASP A 204 14.78 13.09 10.77
C ASP A 204 13.74 12.29 11.56
N ASN A 205 13.79 12.47 12.87
CA ASN A 205 12.89 11.82 13.81
C ASN A 205 11.54 12.55 13.85
N PHE A 206 10.66 12.19 12.91
CA PHE A 206 9.31 12.76 12.78
C PHE A 206 8.43 12.52 14.03
N LEU A 207 8.73 11.50 14.83
CA LEU A 207 7.95 11.16 16.03
C LEU A 207 7.89 12.32 17.02
N ARG A 208 8.97 13.08 17.16
CA ARG A 208 9.02 14.24 18.08
C ARG A 208 7.92 15.24 17.76
N ASP A 209 7.72 15.55 16.48
CA ASP A 209 6.78 16.58 16.07
C ASP A 209 5.36 16.03 16.07
N VAL A 210 5.18 14.76 15.68
CA VAL A 210 3.86 14.11 15.73
C VAL A 210 3.35 13.99 17.18
N TYR A 211 4.16 13.46 18.11
CA TYR A 211 3.73 13.30 19.51
C TYR A 211 3.37 14.61 20.21
N THR A 212 4.04 15.70 19.81
CA THR A 212 3.80 17.01 20.41
C THR A 212 2.53 17.67 19.87
N ASN A 213 2.28 17.54 18.56
CA ASN A 213 1.25 18.34 17.88
C ASN A 213 -0.03 17.55 17.57
N ILE A 214 0.04 16.23 17.52
CA ILE A 214 -1.07 15.35 17.17
C ILE A 214 -1.10 14.15 18.14
N PRO A 215 -1.28 14.37 19.45
CA PRO A 215 -1.31 13.29 20.43
C PRO A 215 -2.53 12.37 20.22
N CYS A 216 -2.37 11.08 20.50
CA CYS A 216 -3.48 10.13 20.39
C CYS A 216 -4.55 10.36 21.47
N PRO A 217 -5.85 10.32 21.14
CA PRO A 217 -6.90 10.20 22.15
C PRO A 217 -6.69 8.94 23.00
N CYS A 218 -6.94 9.03 24.32
CA CYS A 218 -6.76 7.90 25.23
C CYS A 218 -7.80 6.78 25.00
N THR A 219 -9.02 7.17 24.63
CA THR A 219 -10.14 6.23 24.45
C THR A 219 -10.76 6.32 23.07
N LEU A 220 -11.38 5.23 22.64
CA LEU A 220 -12.16 5.17 21.41
C LEU A 220 -13.29 6.21 21.40
N SER A 221 -13.94 6.44 22.55
CA SER A 221 -14.98 7.46 22.64
C SER A 221 -14.46 8.87 22.36
N GLN A 222 -13.24 9.19 22.82
CA GLN A 222 -12.59 10.47 22.51
C GLN A 222 -12.25 10.55 21.03
N ALA A 223 -11.70 9.48 20.46
CA ALA A 223 -11.37 9.41 19.03
C ALA A 223 -12.58 9.62 18.12
N LEU A 224 -13.72 8.99 18.43
CA LEU A 224 -14.95 9.13 17.63
C LEU A 224 -15.54 10.55 17.68
N ASN A 225 -15.29 11.30 18.76
CA ASN A 225 -15.73 12.69 18.88
C ASN A 225 -14.75 13.69 18.26
N ASP A 226 -13.52 13.28 17.92
CA ASP A 226 -12.47 14.15 17.35
C ASP A 226 -12.31 13.99 15.83
N PHE A 227 -13.44 14.06 15.13
CA PHE A 227 -13.52 13.92 13.67
C PHE A 227 -12.89 15.11 12.89
N GLY A 228 -12.54 16.20 13.59
CA GLY A 228 -11.86 17.34 12.99
C GLY A 228 -10.36 17.08 12.80
N ARG A 229 -9.70 16.50 13.80
CA ARG A 229 -8.26 16.17 13.74
C ARG A 229 -7.99 14.79 13.17
N PHE A 230 -8.95 13.86 13.30
CA PHE A 230 -8.77 12.48 12.91
C PHE A 230 -9.90 11.98 12.00
N THR A 231 -9.60 10.98 11.18
CA THR A 231 -10.59 10.27 10.38
C THR A 231 -10.32 8.75 10.45
N PRO A 232 -11.36 7.91 10.38
CA PRO A 232 -11.18 6.45 10.40
C PRO A 232 -10.25 5.95 9.30
N LEU A 233 -9.42 4.96 9.63
CA LEU A 233 -8.64 4.22 8.64
C LEU A 233 -9.56 3.21 7.93
N PRO A 234 -9.80 3.31 6.60
CA PRO A 234 -10.79 2.45 5.93
C PRO A 234 -10.51 0.94 5.99
N THR A 235 -9.25 0.56 6.23
CA THR A 235 -8.82 -0.85 6.35
C THR A 235 -8.92 -1.40 7.78
N CYS A 236 -9.32 -0.58 8.75
CA CYS A 236 -9.50 -0.97 10.14
C CYS A 236 -10.47 -0.01 10.84
N GLU A 237 -11.74 -0.09 10.47
CA GLU A 237 -12.81 0.66 11.12
C GLU A 237 -13.99 -0.23 11.51
N MET A 238 -14.81 0.23 12.46
CA MET A 238 -15.89 -0.56 13.06
C MET A 238 -17.07 -0.77 12.11
N MET A 239 -17.27 0.19 11.21
CA MET A 239 -18.40 0.21 10.28
C MET A 239 -18.02 -0.30 8.88
N GLY A 240 -16.74 -0.63 8.67
CA GLY A 240 -16.18 -1.02 7.38
C GLY A 240 -15.54 -2.41 7.43
N ASP A 241 -14.42 -2.56 6.72
CA ASP A 241 -13.62 -3.78 6.73
C ASP A 241 -12.83 -3.85 8.05
N SER A 242 -13.32 -4.66 8.99
CA SER A 242 -12.71 -4.88 10.31
C SER A 242 -11.58 -5.92 10.29
N SER A 243 -11.03 -6.26 9.12
CA SER A 243 -9.95 -7.23 9.02
C SER A 243 -8.62 -6.75 9.61
N CYS A 244 -8.43 -5.43 9.76
CA CYS A 244 -7.33 -4.78 10.48
C CYS A 244 -5.97 -5.45 10.22
N ILE A 245 -5.61 -5.58 8.95
CA ILE A 245 -4.53 -6.46 8.48
C ILE A 245 -3.19 -6.15 9.17
N TYR A 246 -2.88 -4.86 9.37
CA TYR A 246 -1.64 -4.38 9.98
C TYR A 246 -1.76 -4.08 11.49
N THR A 247 -2.97 -4.14 12.05
CA THR A 247 -3.28 -3.68 13.41
C THR A 247 -4.16 -4.71 14.12
N LYS A 248 -3.68 -5.95 14.21
CA LYS A 248 -4.42 -7.06 14.82
C LYS A 248 -4.74 -6.77 16.28
N GLY A 249 -5.94 -7.17 16.71
CA GLY A 249 -6.45 -6.84 18.05
C GLY A 249 -7.14 -5.48 18.14
N ALA A 250 -6.98 -4.60 17.14
CA ALA A 250 -7.73 -3.35 17.06
C ALA A 250 -9.16 -3.59 16.57
N GLN A 251 -10.10 -2.86 17.15
CA GLN A 251 -11.47 -2.73 16.68
C GLN A 251 -11.63 -1.51 15.76
N HIS A 252 -10.88 -0.44 16.02
CA HIS A 252 -10.94 0.81 15.27
C HIS A 252 -9.59 1.51 15.26
N CYS A 253 -9.17 1.99 14.09
CA CYS A 253 -8.03 2.86 13.96
C CYS A 253 -8.44 4.18 13.33
N ILE A 254 -7.87 5.26 13.84
CA ILE A 254 -7.98 6.61 13.29
C ILE A 254 -6.61 7.07 12.84
N VAL A 255 -6.58 7.96 11.87
CA VAL A 255 -5.36 8.61 11.38
C VAL A 255 -5.60 10.11 11.24
N SER A 256 -4.57 10.92 11.49
CA SER A 256 -4.69 12.37 11.53
C SER A 256 -4.94 12.96 10.15
N THR A 257 -5.98 13.78 10.01
CA THR A 257 -6.47 14.35 8.73
C THR A 257 -5.39 15.12 7.97
N ASN A 258 -4.40 15.65 8.68
CA ASN A 258 -3.25 16.35 8.13
C ASN A 258 -1.93 15.65 8.48
N SER A 259 -0.91 15.91 7.68
CA SER A 259 0.50 15.57 7.98
C SER A 259 1.21 16.75 8.63
N MET A 260 2.21 16.47 9.44
CA MET A 260 3.14 17.48 9.95
C MET A 260 3.99 18.09 8.82
N PRO A 261 4.53 19.31 8.99
CA PRO A 261 5.32 19.99 7.95
C PRO A 261 6.52 19.18 7.47
N ASP A 262 7.25 18.53 8.38
CA ASP A 262 8.41 17.67 8.08
C ASP A 262 8.01 16.21 7.75
N SER A 263 6.75 16.03 7.37
CA SER A 263 6.08 14.74 7.26
C SER A 263 5.80 14.11 8.64
N GLY A 264 5.11 12.98 8.63
CA GLY A 264 4.60 12.35 9.83
C GLY A 264 3.10 12.58 9.99
N THR A 265 2.42 11.53 10.44
CA THR A 265 1.00 11.54 10.77
C THR A 265 0.80 10.62 11.97
N GLU A 266 -0.17 10.93 12.81
CA GLU A 266 -0.52 10.05 13.91
C GLU A 266 -1.53 9.01 13.43
N MET A 267 -1.35 7.75 13.81
CA MET A 267 -2.37 6.71 13.67
C MET A 267 -2.53 5.98 15.00
N CYS A 268 -3.73 6.12 15.56
CA CYS A 268 -4.10 5.56 16.86
C CYS A 268 -5.08 4.42 16.65
N CYS A 269 -4.84 3.29 17.32
CA CYS A 269 -5.71 2.12 17.24
C CYS A 269 -6.20 1.73 18.63
N TYR A 270 -7.46 1.33 18.70
CA TYR A 270 -8.14 1.00 19.95
C TYR A 270 -8.56 -0.45 19.95
N ASP A 271 -8.35 -1.12 21.09
CA ASP A 271 -8.80 -2.48 21.31
C ASP A 271 -10.34 -2.56 21.46
N TYR A 272 -10.86 -3.77 21.66
CA TYR A 272 -12.30 -4.00 21.86
C TYR A 272 -12.85 -3.44 23.17
N ASN A 273 -12.00 -3.07 24.13
CA ASN A 273 -12.39 -2.37 25.34
C ASN A 273 -12.38 -0.84 25.16
N GLY A 274 -11.94 -0.36 23.99
CA GLY A 274 -11.85 1.06 23.66
C GLY A 274 -10.60 1.76 24.19
N TRP A 275 -9.55 1.00 24.56
CA TRP A 275 -8.27 1.55 25.03
C TRP A 275 -7.23 1.65 23.90
N LEU A 276 -6.42 2.71 23.95
CA LEU A 276 -5.31 2.90 23.03
C LEU A 276 -4.31 1.74 23.15
N MET A 277 -3.97 1.11 22.03
CA MET A 277 -3.01 0.01 21.96
C MET A 277 -1.58 0.53 21.82
N PHE A 278 -0.65 0.04 22.64
CA PHE A 278 0.74 0.50 22.64
C PHE A 278 1.69 -0.49 21.97
N SER A 279 2.59 0.01 21.11
CA SER A 279 3.68 -0.77 20.53
C SER A 279 4.64 -1.36 21.56
N GLN A 280 4.70 -0.78 22.76
CA GLN A 280 5.54 -1.21 23.87
C GLN A 280 5.00 -2.46 24.57
N ASP A 281 3.71 -2.79 24.37
CA ASP A 281 3.11 -4.06 24.78
C ASP A 281 3.51 -5.20 23.81
N TYR A 282 4.51 -4.95 22.98
CA TYR A 282 5.17 -5.95 22.15
C TYR A 282 5.88 -7.00 23.00
N GLU A 283 5.41 -8.24 22.86
CA GLU A 283 6.06 -9.42 23.40
C GLU A 283 6.64 -10.25 22.26
N GLN A 284 7.90 -10.65 22.41
CA GLN A 284 8.57 -11.51 21.46
C GLN A 284 8.04 -12.95 21.60
N SER A 285 6.91 -13.24 20.97
CA SER A 285 6.35 -14.58 20.84
C SER A 285 6.12 -14.95 19.38
N THR A 286 6.17 -16.25 19.08
CA THR A 286 6.02 -16.77 17.71
C THR A 286 4.66 -16.46 17.08
N ASP A 287 3.63 -16.27 17.91
CA ASP A 287 2.25 -16.01 17.48
C ASP A 287 1.80 -14.58 17.75
N TYR A 288 2.70 -13.66 18.14
CA TYR A 288 2.30 -12.32 18.58
C TYR A 288 1.43 -11.59 17.55
N LEU A 289 1.86 -11.59 16.28
CA LEU A 289 1.17 -10.93 15.17
C LEU A 289 -0.20 -11.53 14.84
N ARG A 290 -0.54 -12.69 15.40
CA ARG A 290 -1.87 -13.29 15.26
C ARG A 290 -2.91 -12.55 16.10
N TYR A 291 -2.50 -12.00 17.24
CA TYR A 291 -3.41 -11.47 18.25
C TYR A 291 -3.26 -9.97 18.44
N PHE A 292 -2.04 -9.44 18.30
CA PHE A 292 -1.76 -8.04 18.57
C PHE A 292 -0.80 -7.44 17.56
N SER A 293 -1.15 -6.24 17.09
CA SER A 293 -0.27 -5.28 16.45
C SER A 293 -0.82 -3.89 16.73
N ALA A 294 -0.05 -3.07 17.42
CA ALA A 294 -0.50 -1.75 17.85
C ALA A 294 -0.64 -0.77 16.68
N GLY A 295 -1.44 0.27 16.90
CA GLY A 295 -1.39 1.45 16.06
C GLY A 295 -0.09 2.20 16.28
N VAL A 296 0.55 2.66 15.20
CA VAL A 296 1.80 3.40 15.25
C VAL A 296 1.72 4.64 14.38
N PRO A 297 2.41 5.74 14.74
CA PRO A 297 2.52 6.90 13.87
C PRO A 297 3.21 6.50 12.56
N TYR A 298 2.77 7.07 11.46
CA TYR A 298 3.34 6.83 10.14
C TYR A 298 4.21 8.00 9.71
N ARG A 299 5.35 7.69 9.10
CA ARG A 299 6.23 8.71 8.53
C ARG A 299 5.54 9.41 7.37
N ALA A 300 4.77 8.70 6.55
CA ALA A 300 4.00 9.29 5.46
C ALA A 300 2.51 9.04 5.65
N ASN A 301 1.71 10.10 5.44
CA ASN A 301 0.26 9.98 5.58
C ASN A 301 -0.34 9.11 4.45
N PRO A 302 -1.26 8.18 4.75
CA PRO A 302 -1.90 7.32 3.76
C PRO A 302 -2.59 8.08 2.60
N TRP A 303 -3.10 9.29 2.86
CA TRP A 303 -3.75 10.15 1.87
C TRP A 303 -2.78 11.12 1.18
N GLY A 304 -1.50 11.09 1.56
CA GLY A 304 -0.45 12.02 1.13
C GLY A 304 -0.55 13.38 1.83
N GLY A 305 0.14 14.37 1.28
CA GLY A 305 0.08 15.75 1.78
C GLY A 305 0.44 16.78 0.71
N TYR A 306 0.23 18.06 1.01
CA TYR A 306 0.51 19.13 0.05
C TYR A 306 1.98 19.09 -0.43
N VAL A 307 2.18 19.35 -1.72
CA VAL A 307 3.31 18.90 -2.56
C VAL A 307 3.31 17.37 -2.78
N PHE A 308 2.14 16.81 -3.10
CA PHE A 308 1.89 15.37 -3.33
C PHE A 308 2.86 14.62 -4.27
N LYS A 309 3.70 15.31 -5.03
CA LYS A 309 4.72 14.72 -5.92
C LYS A 309 6.08 14.53 -5.25
N LYS A 310 6.32 15.10 -4.07
CA LYS A 310 7.58 14.97 -3.32
C LYS A 310 7.57 13.65 -2.55
N PRO A 311 8.72 12.97 -2.37
CA PRO A 311 8.82 11.85 -1.43
C PRO A 311 8.20 12.19 -0.08
N LEU A 312 7.66 11.19 0.60
CA LEU A 312 6.84 11.29 1.83
C LEU A 312 5.41 11.82 1.67
N TYR A 313 5.07 12.43 0.55
CA TYR A 313 3.74 13.03 0.33
C TYR A 313 2.96 12.36 -0.79
N VAL A 314 3.50 11.32 -1.43
CA VAL A 314 2.83 10.58 -2.49
C VAL A 314 1.68 9.77 -1.89
N PRO A 315 0.42 10.09 -2.26
CA PRO A 315 -0.76 9.41 -1.71
C PRO A 315 -0.70 7.91 -1.92
N THR A 316 -1.03 7.14 -0.87
CA THR A 316 -0.88 5.68 -0.77
C THR A 316 0.57 5.18 -0.80
N TRP A 317 1.38 5.62 -1.76
CA TRP A 317 2.68 5.02 -2.05
C TRP A 317 3.76 5.38 -1.05
N SER A 318 3.84 6.63 -0.58
CA SER A 318 4.82 7.00 0.43
C SER A 318 4.54 6.27 1.75
N ASN A 319 3.28 6.20 2.18
CA ASN A 319 2.91 5.42 3.37
C ASN A 319 3.22 3.92 3.20
N PHE A 320 2.87 3.36 2.04
CA PHE A 320 3.19 1.98 1.73
C PHE A 320 4.70 1.70 1.81
N TYR A 321 5.54 2.58 1.25
CA TYR A 321 6.99 2.38 1.24
C TYR A 321 7.65 2.59 2.60
N ASN A 322 7.27 3.63 3.34
CA ASN A 322 7.97 4.01 4.57
C ASN A 322 7.44 3.33 5.83
N ASP A 323 6.22 2.80 5.79
CA ASP A 323 5.52 2.34 6.99
C ASP A 323 4.95 0.92 6.83
N LEU A 324 4.21 0.63 5.75
CA LEU A 324 3.61 -0.71 5.58
C LEU A 324 4.61 -1.79 5.10
N LEU A 325 5.46 -1.48 4.12
CA LEU A 325 6.48 -2.40 3.63
C LEU A 325 7.50 -2.79 4.71
N PRO A 326 8.00 -1.86 5.54
CA PRO A 326 8.86 -2.22 6.66
C PRO A 326 8.19 -3.13 7.68
N TYR A 327 6.89 -2.93 7.94
CA TYR A 327 6.13 -3.87 8.76
C TYR A 327 6.12 -5.26 8.12
N ASP A 328 5.84 -5.40 6.82
CA ASP A 328 5.91 -6.70 6.14
C ASP A 328 7.30 -7.35 6.27
N VAL A 329 8.35 -6.57 6.00
CA VAL A 329 9.73 -7.05 6.00
C VAL A 329 10.19 -7.46 7.39
N CYS A 330 10.02 -6.59 8.40
CA CYS A 330 10.52 -6.80 9.76
C CYS A 330 9.61 -7.72 10.57
N CYS A 331 8.32 -7.42 10.61
CA CYS A 331 7.38 -8.17 11.42
C CYS A 331 7.02 -9.51 10.80
N ARG A 332 6.51 -9.51 9.55
CA ARG A 332 5.93 -10.72 8.97
C ARG A 332 6.96 -11.67 8.38
N TRP A 333 8.03 -11.16 7.77
CA TRP A 333 8.99 -12.00 7.06
C TRP A 333 10.24 -12.31 7.88
N ALA A 334 10.79 -11.32 8.59
CA ALA A 334 11.96 -11.53 9.43
C ALA A 334 11.60 -12.10 10.82
N GLY A 335 10.37 -11.89 11.30
CA GLY A 335 9.97 -12.28 12.66
C GLY A 335 10.61 -11.41 13.74
N HIS A 336 11.09 -10.22 13.37
CA HIS A 336 11.78 -9.27 14.25
C HIS A 336 11.04 -7.93 14.26
N CYS A 337 9.83 -7.93 14.82
CA CYS A 337 8.98 -6.75 14.93
C CYS A 337 9.58 -5.62 15.77
N GLU A 338 10.45 -5.95 16.71
CA GLU A 338 11.10 -4.98 17.60
C GLU A 338 11.78 -3.86 16.80
N PHE A 339 12.42 -4.18 15.67
CA PHE A 339 13.06 -3.17 14.83
C PHE A 339 12.05 -2.17 14.25
N TYR A 340 10.86 -2.64 13.88
CA TYR A 340 9.80 -1.77 13.39
C TYR A 340 9.27 -0.86 14.51
N TYR A 341 8.90 -1.44 15.65
CA TYR A 341 8.34 -0.68 16.77
C TYR A 341 9.33 0.29 17.41
N TRP A 342 10.63 -0.02 17.45
CA TRP A 342 11.65 0.94 17.91
C TRP A 342 11.74 2.19 17.04
N ARG A 343 11.38 2.10 15.75
CA ARG A 343 11.35 3.24 14.81
C ARG A 343 9.96 3.89 14.72
N ARG A 344 8.93 3.24 15.23
CA ARG A 344 7.52 3.62 15.10
C ARG A 344 6.80 3.39 16.42
N ALA A 345 7.35 3.91 17.51
CA ALA A 345 6.71 3.75 18.81
C ALA A 345 5.34 4.45 18.81
N THR A 346 4.34 3.87 19.46
CA THR A 346 3.02 4.49 19.59
C THR A 346 3.11 5.77 20.41
N SER A 347 2.38 6.81 19.97
CA SER A 347 2.22 8.04 20.72
C SER A 347 1.41 7.82 21.98
N GLY A 348 1.84 8.42 23.08
CA GLY A 348 1.07 8.43 24.32
C GLY A 348 -0.11 9.39 24.25
N CYS A 349 -1.05 9.25 25.19
CA CYS A 349 -2.22 10.12 25.28
C CYS A 349 -2.09 11.19 26.38
N GLN A 350 -0.92 11.33 27.02
CA GLN A 350 -0.74 12.24 28.17
C GLN A 350 -0.94 13.72 27.81
N ASN A 351 -0.67 14.08 26.55
CA ASN A 351 -0.83 15.44 26.04
C ASN A 351 -2.13 15.65 25.25
N TYR A 352 -3.01 14.64 25.21
CA TYR A 352 -4.26 14.76 24.48
C TYR A 352 -5.26 15.66 25.19
N GLU A 353 -5.65 16.73 24.52
CA GLU A 353 -6.74 17.61 24.95
C GLU A 353 -8.00 17.29 24.14
N PRO A 354 -9.11 16.85 24.78
CA PRO A 354 -10.37 16.60 24.10
C PRO A 354 -10.87 17.83 23.34
N ALA A 355 -11.44 17.61 22.17
CA ALA A 355 -12.10 18.68 21.42
C ALA A 355 -13.20 19.31 22.29
N VAL A 356 -13.13 20.63 22.48
CA VAL A 356 -14.17 21.38 23.19
C VAL A 356 -15.36 21.53 22.24
N ILE A 357 -16.47 20.88 22.57
CA ILE A 357 -17.75 21.13 21.91
C ILE A 357 -18.24 22.47 22.46
N GLY A 358 -18.26 23.50 21.61
CA GLY A 358 -18.82 24.82 21.92
C GLY A 358 -20.33 24.84 21.80
#